data_AF-A0A9W9HLS0-F1
#
_entry.id   AF-A0A9W9HLS0-F1
#
_cell.length_a   1.000
_cell.length_b   1.000
_cell.length_c   1.000
_cell.angle_alpha   90.00
_cell.angle_beta   90.00
_cell.angle_gamma   90.00
#
_symmetry.space_group_name_H-M   'P 1'
#
loop_
_entity.id
_entity.type
_entity.pdbx_description
1 polymer ?
#
loop_
_entity_poly.entity_id
_entity_poly.type
_entity_poly.pdbx_seq_one_letter_code
_entity_poly.pdbx_strand_id
1 'polypeptide(L)'
;MRKHYSLSEEEQAQAPLNPDTTTVHTPWRDQVYYVWNHLFFDAARFMKSMYGVGDFKPPNSDAFGLDFPRASDSEDSDKVCVLTKVWESEVLLLPAYLAPGVLVRVETRETKEENGSVQEDIKARGKFTHDKPGQVWYLSKGLETRLYIECEGDVPGDGLAAVLVYGKMGEQQ
;
A
#
# COMPACT_ATOMS: atom_id res chain seq x y z
N MET A 1 -25.43 -4.40 6.42
CA MET A 1 -24.28 -3.80 7.13
C MET A 1 -23.14 -4.81 7.10
N ARG A 2 -22.06 -4.53 6.35
CA ARG A 2 -20.84 -5.36 6.40
C ARG A 2 -20.11 -5.00 7.70
N LYS A 3 -19.92 -5.98 8.59
CA LYS A 3 -19.05 -5.81 9.76
C LYS A 3 -17.62 -5.69 9.22
N HIS A 4 -17.08 -4.48 9.24
CA HIS A 4 -15.64 -4.30 9.21
C HIS A 4 -15.14 -4.85 10.55
N TYR A 5 -14.32 -5.89 10.53
CA TYR A 5 -13.67 -6.37 11.74
C TYR A 5 -12.52 -5.40 12.02
N SER A 6 -12.83 -4.29 12.70
CA SER A 6 -11.82 -3.49 13.38
C SER A 6 -11.18 -4.34 14.48
N LEU A 7 -9.88 -4.15 14.70
CA LEU A 7 -9.21 -4.69 15.89
C LEU A 7 -10.00 -4.24 17.12
N SER A 8 -10.28 -5.17 18.04
CA SER A 8 -10.83 -4.83 19.35
C SER A 8 -9.90 -3.85 20.09
N GLU A 9 -10.42 -3.06 21.03
CA GLU A 9 -9.61 -2.11 21.82
C GLU A 9 -8.39 -2.81 22.48
N GLU A 10 -8.55 -4.07 22.89
CA GLU A 10 -7.48 -4.89 23.44
C GLU A 10 -6.42 -5.27 22.40
N GLU A 11 -6.82 -5.60 21.17
CA GLU A 11 -5.89 -5.90 20.08
C GLU A 11 -5.17 -4.64 19.58
N GLN A 12 -5.85 -3.49 19.59
CA GLN A 12 -5.22 -2.19 19.30
C GLN A 12 -4.15 -1.85 20.34
N ALA A 13 -4.38 -2.15 21.62
CA ALA A 13 -3.42 -1.94 22.69
C ALA A 13 -2.20 -2.89 22.62
N GLN A 14 -2.33 -4.04 21.97
CA GLN A 14 -1.24 -5.02 21.78
C GLN A 14 -0.45 -4.83 20.49
N ALA A 15 -0.94 -4.03 19.54
CA ALA A 15 -0.19 -3.71 18.34
C ALA A 15 1.17 -3.09 18.73
N PRO A 16 2.28 -3.44 18.07
CA PRO A 16 3.58 -2.84 18.36
C PRO A 16 3.49 -1.32 18.26
N LEU A 17 3.50 -0.64 19.41
CA LEU A 17 3.52 0.81 19.50
C LEU A 17 4.94 1.25 19.11
N ASN A 18 5.15 1.50 17.83
CA ASN A 18 6.34 2.24 17.41
C ASN A 18 6.16 3.69 17.91
N PRO A 19 6.96 4.16 18.88
CA PRO A 19 6.83 5.52 19.38
C PRO A 19 7.13 6.57 18.30
N ASP A 20 7.85 6.18 17.25
CA ASP A 20 8.06 7.00 16.07
C ASP A 20 6.92 6.79 15.06
N THR A 21 5.96 7.72 15.08
CA THR A 21 4.80 7.72 14.20
C THR A 21 5.04 8.45 12.87
N THR A 22 6.20 9.09 12.66
CA THR A 22 6.40 10.03 11.53
C THR A 22 7.48 9.58 10.55
N THR A 23 8.42 8.72 10.96
CA THR A 23 9.60 8.39 10.13
C THR A 23 9.42 7.09 9.36
N VAL A 24 9.46 7.12 8.03
CA VAL A 24 9.35 5.90 7.20
C VAL A 24 10.46 4.87 7.50
N HIS A 25 11.69 5.32 7.76
CA HIS A 25 12.83 4.46 8.08
C HIS A 25 13.24 4.60 9.55
N THR A 26 13.06 3.53 10.30
CA THR A 26 13.60 3.38 11.65
C THR A 26 14.30 2.02 11.73
N PRO A 27 15.25 1.80 12.65
CA PRO A 27 15.92 0.50 12.79
C PRO A 27 14.93 -0.67 12.95
N TRP A 28 13.80 -0.44 13.61
CA TRP A 28 12.74 -1.44 13.74
C TRP A 28 11.97 -1.66 12.43
N ARG A 29 11.55 -0.58 11.75
CA ARG A 29 10.86 -0.66 10.45
C ARG A 29 11.76 -1.31 9.37
N ASP A 30 13.04 -0.99 9.34
CA ASP A 30 13.99 -1.56 8.38
C ASP A 30 14.18 -3.07 8.57
N GLN A 31 14.13 -3.57 9.82
CA GLN A 31 14.12 -5.01 10.08
C GLN A 31 12.84 -5.67 9.54
N VAL A 32 11.68 -5.03 9.72
CA VAL A 32 10.41 -5.49 9.15
C VAL A 32 10.50 -5.54 7.62
N TYR A 33 11.06 -4.51 6.98
CA TYR A 33 11.25 -4.47 5.51
C TYR A 33 12.18 -5.57 5.02
N TYR A 34 13.25 -5.86 5.79
CA TYR A 34 14.14 -6.97 5.49
C TYR A 34 13.40 -8.31 5.51
N VAL A 35 12.54 -8.55 6.51
CA VAL A 35 11.72 -9.78 6.57
C VAL A 35 10.77 -9.86 5.36
N TRP A 36 10.16 -8.74 4.97
CA TRP A 36 9.26 -8.70 3.81
C TRP A 36 9.95 -9.01 2.47
N ASN A 37 11.27 -8.83 2.34
CA ASN A 37 11.99 -9.26 1.14
C ASN A 37 11.85 -10.77 0.88
N HIS A 38 11.72 -11.59 1.91
CA HIS A 38 11.47 -13.03 1.73
C HIS A 38 10.09 -13.29 1.14
N LEU A 39 9.06 -12.58 1.62
CA LEU A 39 7.71 -12.70 1.08
C LEU A 39 7.65 -12.21 -0.38
N PHE A 40 8.32 -11.10 -0.71
CA PHE A 40 8.43 -10.66 -2.10
C PHE A 40 9.12 -11.68 -2.99
N PHE A 41 10.20 -12.31 -2.51
CA PHE A 41 10.89 -13.35 -3.26
C PHE A 41 9.98 -14.55 -3.56
N ASP A 42 9.23 -15.02 -2.57
CA ASP A 42 8.30 -16.15 -2.75
C ASP A 42 7.14 -15.79 -3.69
N ALA A 43 6.52 -14.62 -3.50
CA ALA A 43 5.46 -14.11 -4.36
C ALA A 43 5.94 -13.90 -5.80
N ALA A 44 7.12 -13.31 -5.99
CA ALA A 44 7.72 -13.11 -7.30
C ALA A 44 8.03 -14.42 -8.01
N ARG A 45 8.58 -15.41 -7.29
CA ARG A 45 8.85 -16.75 -7.84
C ARG A 45 7.56 -17.44 -8.29
N PHE A 46 6.50 -17.34 -7.49
CA PHE A 46 5.18 -17.83 -7.87
C PHE A 46 4.66 -17.12 -9.14
N MET A 47 4.70 -15.78 -9.14
CA MET A 47 4.22 -14.98 -10.27
C MET A 47 4.99 -15.30 -11.55
N LYS A 48 6.33 -15.42 -11.48
CA LYS A 48 7.16 -15.83 -12.61
C LYS A 48 6.75 -17.21 -13.14
N SER A 49 6.58 -18.18 -12.24
CA SER A 49 6.22 -19.55 -12.61
C SER A 49 4.86 -19.64 -13.30
N MET A 50 3.90 -18.81 -12.91
CA MET A 50 2.50 -18.92 -13.36
C MET A 50 2.18 -17.99 -14.53
N TYR A 51 2.77 -16.80 -14.55
CA TYR A 51 2.40 -15.73 -15.46
C TYR A 51 3.58 -15.23 -16.31
N GLY A 52 4.79 -15.75 -16.08
CA GLY A 52 5.97 -15.31 -16.81
C GLY A 52 6.19 -13.81 -16.66
N VAL A 53 6.22 -13.30 -15.41
CA VAL A 53 6.63 -11.91 -15.11
C VAL A 53 8.13 -11.84 -14.80
N GLY A 54 8.63 -10.64 -14.48
CA GLY A 54 10.03 -10.42 -14.06
C GLY A 54 10.50 -11.19 -12.82
N ASP A 55 11.80 -11.10 -12.52
CA ASP A 55 12.42 -11.70 -11.33
C ASP A 55 12.57 -10.69 -10.19
N PHE A 56 12.34 -11.11 -8.94
CA PHE A 56 12.71 -10.33 -7.77
C PHE A 56 14.07 -10.78 -7.21
N LYS A 57 14.96 -9.82 -6.94
CA LYS A 57 16.30 -10.07 -6.36
C LYS A 57 16.46 -9.30 -5.04
N PRO A 58 16.31 -9.94 -3.87
CA PRO A 58 16.48 -9.25 -2.60
C PRO A 58 17.96 -8.90 -2.32
N PRO A 59 18.24 -7.82 -1.56
CA PRO A 59 17.29 -6.82 -1.10
C PRO A 59 16.96 -5.85 -2.25
N ASN A 60 15.66 -5.69 -2.56
CA ASN A 60 15.18 -4.75 -3.57
C ASN A 60 13.80 -4.21 -3.18
N SER A 61 13.64 -3.98 -1.88
CA SER A 61 12.46 -3.35 -1.29
C SER A 61 12.72 -1.86 -1.08
N ASP A 62 11.72 -1.05 -1.38
CA ASP A 62 11.68 0.38 -1.07
C ASP A 62 10.37 0.68 -0.33
N ALA A 63 10.30 1.80 0.39
CA ALA A 63 9.19 2.11 1.29
C ALA A 63 8.74 3.55 1.16
N PHE A 64 7.46 3.79 1.38
CA PHE A 64 6.92 5.14 1.49
C PHE A 64 5.78 5.20 2.51
N GLY A 65 5.71 6.35 3.16
CA GLY A 65 4.67 6.67 4.13
C GLY A 65 3.42 7.24 3.47
N LEU A 66 2.29 7.01 4.12
CA LEU A 66 1.04 7.71 3.85
C LEU A 66 0.66 8.47 5.12
N ASP A 67 0.61 9.79 5.05
CA ASP A 67 0.23 10.64 6.18
C ASP A 67 -1.28 10.56 6.45
N PHE A 68 -1.68 10.86 7.68
CA PHE A 68 -3.08 11.13 7.95
C PHE A 68 -3.56 12.36 7.18
N PRO A 69 -4.78 12.34 6.62
CA PRO A 69 -5.34 13.51 5.95
C PRO A 69 -5.55 14.65 6.96
N ARG A 70 -5.23 15.88 6.57
CA ARG A 70 -5.40 17.04 7.46
C ARG A 70 -6.86 17.49 7.46
N ALA A 71 -7.33 17.98 8.61
CA ALA A 71 -8.72 18.43 8.78
C ALA A 71 -9.16 19.56 7.81
N SER A 72 -8.21 20.30 7.21
CA SER A 72 -8.48 21.32 6.19
C SER A 72 -8.78 20.75 4.81
N ASP A 73 -8.52 19.46 4.58
CA ASP A 73 -8.47 18.88 3.25
C ASP A 73 -9.80 18.22 2.84
N SER A 74 -10.88 18.39 3.60
CA SER A 74 -12.17 17.75 3.30
C SER A 74 -13.41 18.55 3.70
N GLU A 75 -14.20 18.99 2.71
CA GLU A 75 -15.66 19.18 2.87
C GLU A 75 -16.44 17.86 2.62
N ASP A 76 -15.79 16.84 2.06
CA ASP A 76 -16.29 15.46 1.88
C ASP A 76 -15.31 14.49 2.57
N SER A 77 -15.59 14.12 3.82
CA SER A 77 -14.65 13.53 4.80
C SER A 77 -14.14 12.12 4.52
N ASP A 78 -14.76 11.36 3.61
CA ASP A 78 -14.62 9.90 3.70
C ASP A 78 -13.53 9.31 2.78
N LYS A 79 -12.94 10.11 1.87
CA LYS A 79 -12.10 9.60 0.78
C LYS A 79 -11.01 10.56 0.32
N VAL A 80 -10.08 10.94 1.20
CA VAL A 80 -8.95 11.79 0.83
C VAL A 80 -7.86 10.97 0.14
N CYS A 81 -7.52 11.33 -1.10
CA CYS A 81 -6.37 10.77 -1.81
C CYS A 81 -5.10 11.35 -1.22
N VAL A 82 -4.29 10.53 -0.55
CA VAL A 82 -3.07 10.98 0.12
C VAL A 82 -1.82 10.81 -0.74
N LEU A 83 -1.86 9.89 -1.73
CA LEU A 83 -0.75 9.67 -2.62
C LEU A 83 -1.20 9.14 -3.98
N THR A 84 -0.63 9.71 -5.04
CA THR A 84 -0.71 9.19 -6.41
C THR A 84 0.70 8.82 -6.86
N LYS A 85 0.88 7.59 -7.35
CA LYS A 85 2.18 7.08 -7.79
C LYS A 85 2.05 6.34 -9.11
N VAL A 86 2.92 6.66 -10.06
CA VAL A 86 3.08 5.91 -11.32
C VAL A 86 4.29 4.99 -11.17
N TRP A 87 4.13 3.72 -11.55
CA TRP A 87 5.19 2.72 -11.40
C TRP A 87 6.07 2.61 -12.64
N GLU A 88 7.37 2.86 -12.50
CA GLU A 88 8.33 2.75 -13.60
C GLU A 88 8.76 1.30 -13.90
N SER A 89 8.38 0.37 -13.04
CA SER A 89 8.62 -1.08 -13.16
C SER A 89 7.41 -1.83 -12.64
N GLU A 90 7.34 -3.13 -12.92
CA GLU A 90 6.38 -4.00 -12.25
C GLU A 90 6.79 -4.14 -10.78
N VAL A 91 5.82 -4.03 -9.86
CA VAL A 91 6.10 -4.07 -8.43
C VAL A 91 5.16 -5.01 -7.69
N LEU A 92 5.66 -5.56 -6.60
CA LEU A 92 4.85 -6.16 -5.54
C LEU A 92 4.71 -5.15 -4.41
N LEU A 93 3.49 -4.83 -3.98
CA LEU A 93 3.18 -3.84 -2.95
C LEU A 93 2.49 -4.51 -1.75
N LEU A 94 2.89 -4.15 -0.53
CA LEU A 94 2.25 -4.60 0.70
C LEU A 94 2.29 -3.54 1.81
N PRO A 95 1.37 -3.58 2.79
CA PRO A 95 1.42 -2.75 3.98
C PRO A 95 2.37 -3.34 5.01
N ALA A 96 3.43 -2.62 5.36
CA ALA A 96 4.31 -2.98 6.47
C ALA A 96 3.83 -2.41 7.81
N TYR A 97 3.04 -1.33 7.75
CA TYR A 97 2.40 -0.73 8.92
C TYR A 97 1.06 -0.11 8.51
N LEU A 98 0.05 -0.29 9.35
CA LEU A 98 -1.23 0.41 9.31
C LEU A 98 -1.50 0.89 10.74
N ALA A 99 -1.82 2.17 10.92
CA ALA A 99 -2.24 2.66 12.23
C ALA A 99 -3.56 1.99 12.67
N PRO A 100 -3.86 1.95 13.98
CA PRO A 100 -5.15 1.44 14.46
C PRO A 100 -6.33 2.15 13.79
N GLY A 101 -7.35 1.40 13.37
CA GLY A 101 -8.55 1.93 12.70
C GLY A 101 -8.33 2.42 11.25
N VAL A 102 -7.09 2.37 10.73
CA VAL A 102 -6.79 2.77 9.35
C VAL A 102 -6.94 1.60 8.39
N LEU A 103 -7.54 1.90 7.25
CA LEU A 103 -7.41 1.09 6.04
C LEU A 103 -6.92 1.95 4.88
N VAL A 104 -6.22 1.32 3.93
CA VAL A 104 -5.74 1.99 2.72
C VAL A 104 -6.53 1.49 1.54
N ARG A 105 -7.40 2.33 0.96
CA ARG A 105 -8.09 2.01 -0.29
C ARG A 105 -7.19 2.31 -1.47
N VAL A 106 -7.19 1.39 -2.44
CA VAL A 106 -6.36 1.49 -3.64
C VAL A 106 -7.25 1.57 -4.86
N GLU A 107 -7.03 2.61 -5.66
CA GLU A 107 -7.58 2.73 -7.01
C GLU A 107 -6.44 2.75 -8.01
N THR A 108 -6.71 2.27 -9.23
CA THR A 108 -5.74 2.35 -10.33
C THR A 108 -6.37 3.06 -11.50
N ARG A 109 -5.60 3.92 -12.17
CA ARG A 109 -5.98 4.58 -13.40
C ARG A 109 -5.09 4.07 -14.53
N GLU A 110 -5.73 3.58 -15.58
CA GLU A 110 -5.07 3.16 -16.80
C GLU A 110 -5.50 4.14 -17.90
N THR A 111 -4.51 4.77 -18.54
CA THR A 111 -4.74 5.65 -19.68
C THR A 111 -4.51 4.87 -20.95
N LYS A 112 -5.52 4.78 -21.81
CA LYS A 112 -5.43 4.14 -23.12
C LYS A 112 -5.68 5.18 -24.20
N GLU A 113 -4.79 5.24 -25.18
CA GLU A 113 -5.02 6.03 -26.37
C GLU A 113 -5.62 5.11 -27.43
N GLU A 114 -6.90 5.32 -27.73
CA GLU A 114 -7.62 4.54 -28.73
C GLU A 114 -8.24 5.51 -29.75
N ASN A 115 -7.90 5.31 -31.03
CA ASN A 115 -8.36 6.14 -32.15
C ASN A 115 -8.12 7.66 -31.99
N GLY A 116 -7.00 8.07 -31.39
CA GLY A 116 -6.66 9.48 -31.17
C GLY A 116 -7.44 10.15 -30.05
N SER A 117 -8.18 9.39 -29.25
CA SER A 117 -8.84 9.84 -28.02
C SER A 117 -8.21 9.15 -26.81
N VAL A 118 -7.94 9.95 -25.77
CA VAL A 118 -7.43 9.45 -24.50
C VAL A 118 -8.62 9.00 -23.66
N GLN A 119 -8.72 7.69 -23.44
CA GLN A 119 -9.70 7.10 -22.54
C GLN A 119 -9.04 6.78 -21.21
N GLU A 120 -9.70 7.17 -20.13
CA GLU A 120 -9.24 6.91 -18.77
C GLU A 120 -10.14 5.88 -18.11
N ASP A 121 -9.54 4.79 -17.63
CA ASP A 121 -10.24 3.73 -16.93
C ASP A 121 -9.79 3.72 -15.47
N ILE A 122 -10.67 4.17 -14.58
CA ILE A 122 -10.44 4.20 -13.13
C ILE A 122 -11.10 2.96 -12.51
N LYS A 123 -10.28 2.10 -11.90
CA LYS A 123 -10.72 0.85 -11.28
C LYS A 123 -10.42 0.86 -9.78
N ALA A 124 -11.46 0.71 -8.97
CA ALA A 124 -11.31 0.34 -7.57
C ALA A 124 -10.77 -1.09 -7.48
N ARG A 125 -9.59 -1.26 -6.86
CA ARG A 125 -8.92 -2.57 -6.80
C ARG A 125 -9.19 -3.30 -5.49
N GLY A 126 -9.34 -2.56 -4.39
CA GLY A 126 -9.51 -3.16 -3.07
C GLY A 126 -8.96 -2.27 -1.96
N LYS A 127 -8.67 -2.89 -0.82
CA LYS A 127 -8.21 -2.21 0.40
C LYS A 127 -7.17 -3.06 1.11
N PHE A 128 -6.17 -2.40 1.70
CA PHE A 128 -5.31 -2.99 2.73
C PHE A 128 -5.93 -2.74 4.10
N THR A 129 -6.04 -3.81 4.89
CA THR A 129 -6.76 -3.85 6.16
C THR A 129 -6.04 -4.79 7.13
N HIS A 130 -6.26 -4.60 8.44
CA HIS A 130 -5.65 -5.44 9.49
C HIS A 130 -6.12 -6.90 9.48
N ASP A 131 -7.30 -7.21 8.92
CA ASP A 131 -7.85 -8.58 8.83
C ASP A 131 -7.15 -9.47 7.78
N LYS A 132 -6.30 -8.88 6.93
CA LYS A 132 -5.57 -9.59 5.87
C LYS A 132 -4.07 -9.25 5.92
N PRO A 133 -3.39 -9.57 7.04
CA PRO A 133 -1.97 -9.32 7.16
C PRO A 133 -1.22 -10.15 6.09
N GLY A 134 -0.32 -9.50 5.35
CA GLY A 134 0.44 -10.16 4.29
C GLY A 134 -0.25 -10.23 2.92
N GLN A 135 -1.33 -9.47 2.70
CA GLN A 135 -1.85 -9.28 1.35
C GLN A 135 -0.82 -8.54 0.49
N VAL A 136 -0.32 -9.21 -0.55
CA VAL A 136 0.63 -8.64 -1.53
C VAL A 136 -0.10 -8.40 -2.85
N TRP A 137 0.12 -7.24 -3.43
CA TRP A 137 -0.51 -6.81 -4.68
C TRP A 137 0.53 -6.69 -5.77
N TYR A 138 0.20 -7.20 -6.95
CA TYR A 138 0.99 -6.97 -8.15
C TYR A 138 0.48 -5.72 -8.88
N LEU A 139 1.38 -4.80 -9.19
CA LEU A 139 1.09 -3.58 -9.95
C LEU A 139 2.00 -3.52 -11.17
N SER A 140 1.41 -3.31 -12.35
CA SER A 140 2.14 -3.28 -13.62
C SER A 140 2.89 -1.97 -13.82
N LYS A 141 3.97 -2.02 -14.61
CA LYS A 141 4.66 -0.84 -15.12
C LYS A 141 3.69 0.10 -15.85
N GLY A 142 3.85 1.40 -15.65
CA GLY A 142 3.03 2.46 -16.23
C GLY A 142 1.68 2.68 -15.54
N LEU A 143 1.28 1.83 -14.58
CA LEU A 143 0.00 1.96 -13.90
C LEU A 143 0.04 3.12 -12.89
N GLU A 144 -0.91 4.05 -13.00
CA GLU A 144 -1.13 5.07 -11.97
C GLU A 144 -1.92 4.42 -10.82
N THR A 145 -1.38 4.49 -9.61
CA THR A 145 -2.01 3.99 -8.38
C THR A 145 -2.33 5.17 -7.47
N ARG A 146 -3.58 5.24 -7.01
CA ARG A 146 -4.07 6.24 -6.06
C ARG A 146 -4.40 5.56 -4.75
N LEU A 147 -3.87 6.12 -3.67
CA LEU A 147 -3.96 5.59 -2.33
C LEU A 147 -4.76 6.56 -1.47
N TYR A 148 -5.78 6.04 -0.82
CA TYR A 148 -6.70 6.79 0.02
C TYR A 148 -6.63 6.24 1.43
N ILE A 149 -6.63 7.14 2.42
CA ILE A 149 -6.79 6.76 3.82
C ILE A 149 -8.27 6.82 4.15
N GLU A 150 -8.80 5.73 4.69
CA GLU A 150 -10.12 5.71 5.35
C GLU A 150 -9.87 5.33 6.82
N CYS A 151 -10.46 6.08 7.75
CA CYS A 151 -10.34 5.85 9.18
C CYS A 151 -11.70 5.49 9.77
N GLU A 152 -11.73 4.51 10.67
CA GLU A 152 -12.87 4.27 11.54
C GLU A 152 -12.70 5.11 12.82
N GLY A 153 -13.54 6.12 13.01
CA GLY A 153 -13.51 6.99 14.19
C GLY A 153 -12.68 8.27 14.00
N ASP A 154 -12.21 8.85 15.10
CA ASP A 154 -11.46 10.12 15.08
C ASP A 154 -10.10 9.94 14.41
N VAL A 155 -9.82 10.77 13.40
CA VAL A 155 -8.55 10.76 12.66
C VAL A 155 -7.47 11.42 13.52
N PRO A 156 -6.35 10.74 13.83
CA PRO A 156 -5.18 11.39 14.39
C PRO A 156 -4.71 12.50 13.43
N GLY A 157 -4.61 13.73 13.92
CA GLY A 157 -4.27 14.89 13.07
C GLY A 157 -2.81 14.98 12.63
N ASP A 158 -1.95 14.03 13.02
CA ASP A 158 -0.51 14.04 12.72
C ASP A 158 0.07 12.62 12.62
N GLY A 159 1.14 12.47 11.84
CA GLY A 159 1.89 11.24 11.64
C GLY A 159 1.46 10.39 10.44
N LEU A 160 2.08 9.21 10.35
CA LEU A 160 1.86 8.23 9.30
C LEU A 160 0.64 7.36 9.64
N ALA A 161 -0.36 7.42 8.76
CA ALA A 161 -1.50 6.51 8.76
C ALA A 161 -1.10 5.10 8.31
N ALA A 162 -0.16 5.00 7.36
CA ALA A 162 0.35 3.72 6.87
C ALA A 162 1.79 3.83 6.38
N VAL A 163 2.48 2.69 6.34
CA VAL A 163 3.73 2.55 5.59
C VAL A 163 3.60 1.36 4.64
N LEU A 164 3.80 1.64 3.36
CA LEU A 164 3.78 0.66 2.30
C LEU A 164 5.22 0.35 1.89
N VAL A 165 5.48 -0.94 1.68
CA VAL A 165 6.74 -1.44 1.15
C VAL A 165 6.47 -2.07 -0.19
N TYR A 166 7.37 -1.88 -1.13
CA TYR A 166 7.26 -2.47 -2.45
C TYR A 166 8.58 -3.04 -2.95
N GLY A 167 8.50 -4.19 -3.59
CA GLY A 167 9.60 -4.86 -4.26
C GLY A 167 9.53 -4.63 -5.77
N LYS A 168 10.62 -4.13 -6.37
CA LYS A 168 10.71 -3.94 -7.83
C LYS A 168 11.07 -5.24 -8.53
N MET A 169 10.34 -5.59 -9.58
CA MET A 169 10.64 -6.74 -10.42
C MET A 169 11.64 -6.32 -11.51
N GLY A 170 12.62 -7.18 -11.78
CA GLY A 170 13.58 -6.99 -12.87
C GLY A 170 12.94 -7.22 -14.23
N GLU A 171 13.40 -6.49 -15.24
CA GLU A 171 12.92 -6.67 -16.61
C GLU A 171 13.29 -8.06 -17.15
N GLN A 172 12.41 -8.64 -17.97
CA GLN A 172 12.72 -9.86 -18.70
C GLN A 172 13.77 -9.56 -19.76
N GLN A 173 14.88 -10.31 -19.73
CA GLN A 173 15.87 -10.33 -20.80
C GLN A 173 15.49 -11.38 -21.84
#